data_AF-A0A453PEW4-F1
#
_entry.id   AF-A0A453PEW4-F1
#
_cell.length_a   1.000
_cell.length_b   1.000
_cell.length_c   1.000
_cell.angle_alpha   90.00
_cell.angle_beta   90.00
_cell.angle_gamma   90.00
#
_symmetry.space_group_name_H-M   'P 1'
#
loop_
_entity.id
_entity.type
_entity.pdbx_description
1 polymer ?
#
loop_
_entity_poly.entity_id
_entity_poly.type
_entity_poly.pdbx_seq_one_letter_code
_entity_poly.pdbx_strand_id
1 'polypeptide(L)'
;FLWQPHLVLGLISQIIKIQLLADLNLKKTPQLVELFDDSKDIDEVLSLSPEKMLLRWMNHHLKKAGYKKTVNNFSSDVKDGEAYAYLLKALAPETSPETTLETKDPDERAKMVLEQAEKLDCKRYLTPKDITEGSANLNLAFVAQIFQHRNGLTSDIKQVTLTQSASRDDVLVSREERAFRMWINSLGVGSYVNNVFEDVRNGWVLLEVLDKVSPGSVNWKLASKPPIKLPFRKLENCNQVVKIGKELKFSLVNLAGNDIVQGNKKLIVGEFDHIELYSEC
;
A
#
# COMPACT_ATOMS: atom_id res chain seq x y z
N PHE A 1 -26.95 23.09 1.32
CA PHE A 1 -25.93 22.06 1.61
C PHE A 1 -26.63 20.74 1.91
N LEU A 2 -26.93 19.96 0.87
CA LEU A 2 -27.48 18.62 1.03
C LEU A 2 -26.33 17.69 1.43
N TRP A 3 -26.37 17.19 2.66
CA TRP A 3 -25.47 16.15 3.13
C TRP A 3 -25.64 14.93 2.25
N GLN A 4 -24.65 14.62 1.42
CA GLN A 4 -24.63 13.40 0.62
C GLN A 4 -24.09 12.27 1.50
N PRO A 5 -24.94 11.36 2.01
CA PRO A 5 -24.53 10.40 3.05
C PRO A 5 -23.41 9.48 2.56
N HIS A 6 -23.40 9.15 1.27
CA HIS A 6 -22.36 8.32 0.65
C HIS A 6 -20.98 9.00 0.65
N LEU A 7 -20.90 10.32 0.47
CA LEU A 7 -19.62 11.04 0.54
C LEU A 7 -19.07 11.07 1.98
N VAL A 8 -19.95 11.29 2.95
CA VAL A 8 -19.57 11.33 4.37
C VAL A 8 -19.13 9.95 4.86
N LEU A 9 -19.86 8.90 4.50
CA LEU A 9 -19.48 7.52 4.80
C LEU A 9 -18.17 7.13 4.11
N GLY A 10 -17.97 7.57 2.86
CA GLY A 10 -16.71 7.38 2.13
C GLY A 10 -15.53 8.03 2.87
N LEU A 11 -15.67 9.28 3.30
CA LEU A 11 -14.64 9.99 4.05
C LEU A 11 -14.34 9.33 5.40
N ILE A 12 -15.38 8.97 6.18
CA ILE A 12 -15.22 8.27 7.47
C ILE A 12 -14.49 6.94 7.26
N SER A 13 -14.85 6.18 6.23
CA SER A 13 -14.18 4.92 5.90
C SER A 13 -12.70 5.12 5.62
N GLN A 14 -12.33 6.16 4.87
CA GLN A 14 -10.93 6.49 4.60
C GLN A 14 -10.17 6.88 5.88
N ILE A 15 -10.77 7.70 6.75
CA ILE A 15 -10.15 8.11 8.03
C ILE A 15 -9.88 6.87 8.91
N ILE A 16 -10.87 5.99 9.04
CA ILE A 16 -10.72 4.75 9.81
C ILE A 16 -9.62 3.87 9.23
N LYS A 17 -9.59 3.67 7.90
CA LYS A 17 -8.53 2.91 7.23
C LYS A 17 -7.15 3.48 7.50
N ILE A 18 -6.98 4.80 7.38
CA ILE A 18 -5.71 5.46 7.66
C ILE A 18 -5.26 5.19 9.09
N GLN A 19 -6.16 5.32 10.07
CA GLN A 19 -5.85 5.08 11.47
C GLN A 19 -5.47 3.62 11.75
N LEU A 20 -6.21 2.66 11.19
CA LEU A 20 -5.97 1.24 11.39
C LEU A 20 -4.68 0.74 10.73
N LEU A 21 -4.32 1.32 9.59
CA LEU A 21 -3.17 0.89 8.80
C LEU A 21 -1.93 1.77 9.03
N ALA A 22 -2.00 2.76 9.91
CA ALA A 22 -0.94 3.73 10.15
C ALA A 22 0.40 3.12 10.60
N ASP A 23 0.34 1.95 11.25
CA ASP A 23 1.51 1.27 11.82
C ASP A 23 2.03 0.12 10.94
N LEU A 24 1.32 -0.20 9.86
CA LEU A 24 1.70 -1.21 8.86
C LEU A 24 2.72 -0.65 7.86
N ASN A 25 3.90 -0.29 8.35
CA ASN A 25 5.05 0.07 7.53
C ASN A 25 6.35 -0.29 8.24
N LEU A 26 7.42 -0.50 7.46
CA LEU A 26 8.74 -0.87 7.98
C LEU A 26 9.35 0.19 8.92
N LYS A 27 8.94 1.46 8.83
CA LYS A 27 9.45 2.51 9.72
C LYS A 27 8.93 2.34 11.16
N LYS A 28 7.66 1.97 11.32
CA LYS A 28 7.02 1.79 12.63
C LYS A 28 7.02 0.35 13.13
N THR A 29 6.93 -0.61 12.22
CA THR A 29 6.98 -2.04 12.54
C THR A 29 8.13 -2.69 11.77
N PRO A 30 9.38 -2.56 12.25
CA PRO A 30 10.56 -3.16 11.60
C PRO A 30 10.50 -4.69 11.49
N GLN A 31 9.71 -5.33 12.35
CA GLN A 31 9.50 -6.78 12.36
C GLN A 31 8.90 -7.31 11.04
N LEU A 32 8.25 -6.45 10.26
CA LEU A 32 7.71 -6.80 8.94
C LEU A 32 8.78 -7.31 7.96
N VAL A 33 10.07 -7.08 8.24
CA VAL A 33 11.17 -7.66 7.45
C VAL A 33 11.13 -9.20 7.43
N GLU A 34 10.62 -9.87 8.48
CA GLU A 34 10.49 -11.35 8.50
C GLU A 34 9.57 -11.89 7.39
N LEU A 35 8.71 -11.04 6.82
CA LEU A 35 7.80 -11.42 5.74
C LEU A 35 8.52 -11.55 4.38
N PHE A 36 9.82 -11.24 4.33
CA PHE A 36 10.59 -11.16 3.10
C PHE A 36 11.85 -12.01 3.22
N ASP A 37 11.93 -13.05 2.39
CA ASP A 37 13.00 -14.06 2.45
C ASP A 37 14.33 -13.54 1.86
N ASP A 38 14.33 -12.44 1.07
CA ASP A 38 15.54 -11.90 0.41
C ASP A 38 15.62 -10.37 0.36
N SER A 39 16.84 -9.83 0.55
CA SER A 39 17.18 -8.40 0.53
C SER A 39 16.85 -7.64 -0.78
N LYS A 40 16.56 -8.36 -1.88
CA LYS A 40 16.17 -7.77 -3.17
C LYS A 40 14.72 -7.30 -3.23
N ASP A 41 13.88 -7.75 -2.29
CA ASP A 41 12.47 -7.35 -2.25
C ASP A 41 12.23 -6.10 -1.41
N ILE A 42 13.22 -5.61 -0.63
CA ILE A 42 13.05 -4.49 0.32
C ILE A 42 12.52 -3.22 -0.36
N ASP A 43 12.99 -2.91 -1.57
CA ASP A 43 12.50 -1.75 -2.34
C ASP A 43 11.05 -1.96 -2.83
N GLU A 44 10.67 -3.21 -3.16
CA GLU A 44 9.26 -3.56 -3.40
C GLU A 44 8.44 -3.38 -2.11
N VAL A 45 8.98 -3.77 -0.94
CA VAL A 45 8.30 -3.62 0.36
C VAL A 45 7.99 -2.15 0.68
N LEU A 46 8.93 -1.25 0.40
CA LEU A 46 8.77 0.18 0.64
C LEU A 46 7.72 0.83 -0.29
N SER A 47 7.33 0.16 -1.37
CA SER A 47 6.29 0.64 -2.30
C SER A 47 4.93 -0.05 -2.13
N LEU A 48 4.85 -1.11 -1.32
CA LEU A 48 3.58 -1.78 -1.05
C LEU A 48 2.62 -0.88 -0.27
N SER A 49 1.36 -0.86 -0.71
CA SER A 49 0.29 -0.24 0.07
C SER A 49 0.08 -1.01 1.40
N PRO A 50 -0.40 -0.34 2.47
CA PRO A 50 -0.61 -1.00 3.75
C PRO A 50 -1.58 -2.20 3.67
N GLU A 51 -2.57 -2.16 2.78
CA GLU A 51 -3.49 -3.28 2.54
C GLU A 51 -2.75 -4.51 1.97
N LYS A 52 -1.82 -4.32 1.01
CA LYS A 52 -0.99 -5.39 0.46
C LYS A 52 0.01 -5.94 1.48
N MET A 53 0.56 -5.07 2.33
CA MET A 53 1.41 -5.48 3.45
C MET A 53 0.66 -6.42 4.38
N LEU A 54 -0.58 -6.07 4.73
CA LEU A 54 -1.42 -6.89 5.59
C LEU A 54 -1.79 -8.24 4.94
N LEU A 55 -2.05 -8.27 3.63
CA LEU A 55 -2.26 -9.53 2.90
C LEU A 55 -1.01 -10.42 2.93
N ARG A 56 0.19 -9.86 2.74
CA ARG A 56 1.44 -10.63 2.83
C ARG A 56 1.64 -11.19 4.24
N TRP A 57 1.42 -10.36 5.26
CA TRP A 57 1.48 -10.78 6.67
C TRP A 57 0.52 -11.94 6.97
N MET A 58 -0.74 -11.82 6.54
CA MET A 58 -1.74 -12.85 6.76
C MET A 58 -1.32 -14.16 6.08
N ASN A 59 -0.88 -14.10 4.81
CA ASN A 59 -0.45 -15.28 4.08
C ASN A 59 0.81 -15.95 4.66
N HIS A 60 1.73 -15.19 5.28
CA HIS A 60 2.90 -15.75 5.97
C HIS A 60 2.48 -16.71 7.09
N HIS A 61 1.57 -16.26 7.95
CA HIS A 61 1.07 -17.07 9.06
C HIS A 61 0.16 -18.20 8.60
N LEU A 62 -0.67 -17.97 7.58
CA LEU A 62 -1.50 -19.02 6.97
C LEU A 62 -0.65 -20.16 6.39
N LYS A 63 0.45 -19.84 5.69
CA LYS A 63 1.39 -20.84 5.19
C LYS A 63 2.04 -21.63 6.32
N LYS A 64 2.50 -20.95 7.39
CA LYS A 64 3.04 -21.60 8.59
C LYS A 64 2.02 -22.54 9.25
N ALA A 65 0.73 -22.20 9.21
CA ALA A 65 -0.36 -23.00 9.76
C ALA A 65 -0.83 -24.15 8.84
N GLY A 66 -0.24 -24.32 7.66
CA GLY A 66 -0.61 -25.37 6.70
C GLY A 66 -1.86 -25.07 5.86
N TYR A 67 -2.28 -23.79 5.80
CA TYR A 67 -3.40 -23.39 4.96
C TYR A 67 -3.01 -23.46 3.47
N LYS A 68 -3.82 -24.16 2.67
CA LYS A 68 -3.51 -24.46 1.26
C LYS A 68 -3.87 -23.32 0.30
N LYS A 69 -4.87 -22.50 0.64
CA LYS A 69 -5.33 -21.41 -0.23
C LYS A 69 -4.47 -20.16 0.02
N THR A 70 -4.41 -19.26 -0.96
CA THR A 70 -3.76 -17.95 -0.81
C THR A 70 -4.82 -16.87 -0.77
N VAL A 71 -4.74 -15.96 0.20
CA VAL A 71 -5.68 -14.85 0.36
C VAL A 71 -5.18 -13.64 -0.43
N ASN A 72 -5.93 -13.21 -1.43
CA ASN A 72 -5.56 -12.08 -2.29
C ASN A 72 -6.47 -10.85 -2.08
N ASN A 73 -7.57 -11.02 -1.34
CA ASN A 73 -8.51 -9.96 -1.01
C ASN A 73 -9.17 -10.22 0.36
N PHE A 74 -9.75 -9.17 0.95
CA PHE A 74 -10.49 -9.25 2.21
C PHE A 74 -12.01 -9.40 2.00
N SER A 75 -12.44 -9.94 0.86
CA SER A 75 -13.85 -10.18 0.54
C SER A 75 -14.13 -11.66 0.28
N SER A 76 -14.01 -12.11 -0.98
CA SER A 76 -14.35 -13.47 -1.39
C SER A 76 -13.47 -14.54 -0.75
N ASP A 77 -12.20 -14.20 -0.45
CA ASP A 77 -11.21 -15.17 0.00
C ASP A 77 -11.29 -15.44 1.51
N VAL A 78 -12.01 -14.59 2.25
CA VAL A 78 -12.17 -14.68 3.72
C VAL A 78 -13.61 -14.96 4.15
N LYS A 79 -14.57 -14.97 3.21
CA LYS A 79 -16.01 -15.07 3.49
C LYS A 79 -16.43 -16.37 4.18
N ASP A 80 -15.67 -17.45 3.97
CA ASP A 80 -15.96 -18.74 4.61
C ASP A 80 -15.47 -18.78 6.05
N GLY A 81 -14.68 -17.80 6.51
CA GLY A 81 -14.10 -17.80 7.86
C GLY A 81 -13.00 -18.84 8.07
N GLU A 82 -12.65 -19.64 7.06
CA GLU A 82 -11.61 -20.67 7.17
C GLU A 82 -10.24 -20.01 7.36
N ALA A 83 -9.94 -18.99 6.56
CA ALA A 83 -8.69 -18.24 6.67
C ALA A 83 -8.52 -17.60 8.07
N TYR A 84 -9.60 -17.08 8.65
CA TYR A 84 -9.54 -16.52 10.01
C TYR A 84 -9.27 -17.58 11.08
N ALA A 85 -9.90 -18.75 10.98
CA ALA A 85 -9.65 -19.84 11.92
C ALA A 85 -8.18 -20.33 11.89
N TYR A 86 -7.59 -20.46 10.69
CA TYR A 86 -6.17 -20.80 10.57
C TYR A 86 -5.25 -19.69 11.10
N LEU A 87 -5.59 -18.43 10.83
CA LEU A 87 -4.81 -17.28 11.33
C LEU A 87 -4.81 -17.23 12.85
N LEU A 88 -5.96 -17.38 13.50
CA LEU A 88 -6.07 -17.38 14.96
C LEU A 88 -5.39 -18.59 15.57
N LYS A 89 -5.45 -19.77 14.93
CA LYS A 89 -4.68 -20.95 15.34
C LYS A 89 -3.16 -20.69 15.28
N ALA A 90 -2.68 -19.96 14.28
CA ALA A 90 -1.26 -19.62 14.14
C ALA A 90 -0.79 -18.62 15.22
N LEU A 91 -1.62 -17.62 15.53
CA LEU A 91 -1.26 -16.50 16.41
C LEU A 91 -1.56 -16.74 17.89
N ALA A 92 -2.56 -17.57 18.18
CA ALA A 92 -3.05 -17.83 19.53
C ALA A 92 -3.61 -19.26 19.67
N PRO A 93 -2.75 -20.29 19.52
CA PRO A 93 -3.15 -21.70 19.66
C PRO A 93 -3.79 -22.00 21.03
N GLU A 94 -3.49 -21.22 22.07
CA GLU A 94 -4.06 -21.35 23.40
C GLU A 94 -5.56 -20.99 23.49
N THR A 95 -6.04 -20.13 22.59
CA THR A 95 -7.45 -19.68 22.57
C THR A 95 -8.29 -20.36 21.49
N SER A 96 -7.67 -21.13 20.59
CA SER A 96 -8.31 -21.69 19.41
C SER A 96 -8.71 -23.15 19.60
N PRO A 97 -9.97 -23.47 19.98
CA PRO A 97 -10.48 -24.84 19.95
C PRO A 97 -10.35 -25.47 18.54
N GLU A 98 -9.92 -26.73 18.45
CA GLU A 98 -9.81 -27.47 17.18
C GLU A 98 -11.15 -27.53 16.40
N THR A 99 -12.26 -27.40 17.13
CA THR A 99 -13.63 -27.45 16.62
C THR A 99 -13.96 -26.35 15.60
N THR A 100 -13.26 -25.22 15.59
CA THR A 100 -13.50 -24.15 14.60
C THR A 100 -13.14 -24.55 13.18
N LEU A 101 -12.12 -25.41 13.01
CA LEU A 101 -11.70 -25.90 11.70
C LEU A 101 -12.64 -27.00 11.17
N GLU A 102 -13.32 -27.71 12.06
CA GLU A 102 -14.22 -28.82 11.74
C GLU A 102 -15.66 -28.37 11.46
N THR A 103 -16.03 -27.17 11.90
CA THR A 103 -17.37 -26.60 11.71
C THR A 103 -17.62 -26.41 10.22
N LYS A 104 -18.67 -27.01 9.67
CA LYS A 104 -18.99 -26.94 8.23
C LYS A 104 -19.74 -25.66 7.84
N ASP A 105 -20.52 -25.12 8.76
CA ASP A 105 -21.35 -23.93 8.53
C ASP A 105 -20.52 -22.63 8.63
N PRO A 106 -20.49 -21.77 7.60
CA PRO A 106 -19.72 -20.52 7.62
C PRO A 106 -20.19 -19.52 8.68
N ASP A 107 -21.49 -19.43 8.95
CA ASP A 107 -22.03 -18.47 9.92
C ASP A 107 -21.66 -18.86 11.36
N GLU A 108 -21.79 -20.14 11.71
CA GLU A 108 -21.29 -20.65 13.00
C GLU A 108 -19.76 -20.50 13.12
N ARG A 109 -19.01 -20.78 12.04
CA ARG A 109 -17.55 -20.59 12.04
C ARG A 109 -17.18 -19.12 12.28
N ALA A 110 -17.88 -18.19 11.63
CA ALA A 110 -17.68 -16.75 11.79
C ALA A 110 -17.98 -16.29 13.23
N LYS A 111 -19.03 -16.82 13.88
CA LYS A 111 -19.30 -16.55 15.31
C LYS A 111 -18.15 -16.98 16.19
N MET A 112 -17.66 -18.20 16.01
CA MET A 112 -16.56 -18.73 16.83
C MET A 112 -15.26 -17.95 16.62
N VAL A 113 -14.96 -17.55 15.38
CA VAL A 113 -13.80 -16.69 15.05
C VAL A 113 -13.89 -15.35 15.81
N LEU A 114 -15.07 -14.73 15.86
CA LEU A 114 -15.26 -13.47 16.57
C LEU A 114 -15.12 -13.65 18.09
N GLU A 115 -15.65 -14.73 18.65
CA GLU A 115 -15.49 -15.06 20.07
C GLU A 115 -14.03 -15.34 20.45
N GLN A 116 -13.26 -15.97 19.56
CA GLN A 116 -11.83 -16.17 19.73
C GLN A 116 -11.06 -14.84 19.66
N ALA A 117 -11.39 -13.98 18.70
CA ALA A 117 -10.76 -12.66 18.58
C ALA A 117 -11.06 -11.76 19.79
N GLU A 118 -12.26 -11.86 20.38
CA GLU A 118 -12.63 -11.13 21.59
C GLU A 118 -11.74 -11.51 22.79
N LYS A 119 -11.27 -12.77 22.86
CA LYS A 119 -10.29 -13.20 23.87
C LYS A 119 -8.89 -12.60 23.67
N LEU A 120 -8.59 -12.09 22.46
CA LEU A 120 -7.35 -11.40 22.12
C LEU A 120 -7.45 -9.88 22.31
N ASP A 121 -8.45 -9.42 23.06
CA ASP A 121 -8.76 -7.99 23.28
C ASP A 121 -9.10 -7.23 21.97
N CYS A 122 -9.43 -7.97 20.90
CA CYS A 122 -9.93 -7.36 19.68
C CYS A 122 -11.41 -6.97 19.87
N LYS A 123 -11.65 -5.69 20.18
CA LYS A 123 -12.97 -5.04 20.16
C LYS A 123 -13.84 -5.48 18.97
N ARG A 124 -15.08 -5.86 19.27
CA ARG A 124 -16.06 -6.42 18.34
C ARG A 124 -16.78 -5.31 17.57
N TYR A 125 -16.33 -5.03 16.35
CA TYR A 125 -17.00 -4.11 15.41
C TYR A 125 -17.71 -4.83 14.26
N LEU A 126 -17.56 -6.14 14.18
CA LEU A 126 -17.92 -6.96 13.04
C LEU A 126 -18.90 -8.04 13.49
N THR A 127 -19.95 -8.28 12.69
CA THR A 127 -20.92 -9.34 12.94
C THR A 127 -20.60 -10.56 12.08
N PRO A 128 -21.04 -11.78 12.45
CA PRO A 128 -20.83 -12.97 11.63
C PRO A 128 -21.29 -12.80 10.18
N LYS A 129 -22.39 -12.06 9.97
CA LYS A 129 -22.92 -11.72 8.65
C LYS A 129 -21.97 -10.87 7.82
N ASP A 130 -21.27 -9.91 8.44
CA ASP A 130 -20.33 -9.05 7.71
C ASP A 130 -19.14 -9.86 7.13
N ILE A 131 -18.77 -10.97 7.81
CA ILE A 131 -17.78 -11.93 7.31
C ILE A 131 -18.37 -12.69 6.13
N THR A 132 -19.53 -13.32 6.30
CA THR A 132 -20.12 -14.21 5.29
C THR A 132 -20.61 -13.46 4.04
N GLU A 133 -21.01 -12.19 4.18
CA GLU A 133 -21.31 -11.27 3.08
C GLU A 133 -20.04 -10.75 2.38
N GLY A 134 -18.86 -10.92 2.98
CA GLY A 134 -17.58 -10.55 2.37
C GLY A 134 -17.33 -9.04 2.33
N SER A 135 -17.75 -8.31 3.37
CA SER A 135 -17.56 -6.86 3.45
C SER A 135 -16.07 -6.48 3.55
N ALA A 136 -15.48 -6.08 2.41
CA ALA A 136 -14.04 -5.87 2.27
C ALA A 136 -13.45 -4.91 3.32
N ASN A 137 -14.12 -3.79 3.58
CA ASN A 137 -13.61 -2.76 4.50
C ASN A 137 -13.68 -3.21 5.96
N LEU A 138 -14.73 -3.93 6.34
CA LEU A 138 -14.90 -4.44 7.70
C LEU A 138 -13.90 -5.57 7.95
N ASN A 139 -13.78 -6.51 7.02
CA ASN A 139 -12.81 -7.61 7.10
C ASN A 139 -11.36 -7.09 7.14
N LEU A 140 -11.03 -6.07 6.33
CA LEU A 140 -9.73 -5.38 6.38
C LEU A 140 -9.47 -4.79 7.78
N ALA A 141 -10.47 -4.10 8.35
CA ALA A 141 -10.35 -3.49 9.67
C ALA A 141 -10.12 -4.54 10.77
N PHE A 142 -10.83 -5.67 10.67
CA PHE A 142 -10.67 -6.79 11.60
C PHE A 142 -9.29 -7.43 11.52
N VAL A 143 -8.76 -7.68 10.31
CA VAL A 143 -7.40 -8.21 10.14
C VAL A 143 -6.36 -7.22 10.67
N ALA A 144 -6.54 -5.92 10.41
CA ALA A 144 -5.64 -4.88 10.92
C ALA A 144 -5.63 -4.82 12.45
N GLN A 145 -6.79 -5.03 13.08
CA GLN A 145 -6.90 -5.09 14.53
C GLN A 145 -6.17 -6.31 15.11
N ILE A 146 -6.33 -7.49 14.52
CA ILE A 146 -5.58 -8.69 14.93
C ILE A 146 -4.08 -8.42 14.83
N PHE A 147 -3.62 -7.82 13.72
CA PHE A 147 -2.21 -7.46 13.54
C PHE A 147 -1.68 -6.55 14.66
N GLN A 148 -2.46 -5.52 15.03
CA GLN A 148 -2.05 -4.57 16.07
C GLN A 148 -1.92 -5.22 17.46
N HIS A 149 -2.78 -6.19 17.80
CA HIS A 149 -2.77 -6.85 19.11
C HIS A 149 -1.77 -8.01 19.15
N ARG A 150 -1.67 -8.79 18.06
CA ARG A 150 -0.74 -9.90 17.91
C ARG A 150 -0.28 -10.05 16.46
N ASN A 151 0.88 -9.48 16.15
CA ASN A 151 1.50 -9.66 14.83
C ASN A 151 2.21 -11.02 14.68
N GLY A 152 2.57 -11.70 15.78
CA GLY A 152 3.22 -13.01 15.77
C GLY A 152 4.61 -13.03 15.10
N LEU A 153 5.22 -11.86 14.89
CA LEU A 153 6.55 -11.73 14.28
C LEU A 153 7.62 -11.81 15.36
N THR A 154 8.70 -12.52 15.07
CA THR A 154 9.80 -12.71 16.02
C THR A 154 10.65 -11.45 16.13
N SER A 155 11.06 -11.12 17.37
CA SER A 155 11.92 -9.95 17.63
C SER A 155 13.41 -10.22 17.34
N ASP A 156 13.79 -11.45 16.99
CA ASP A 156 15.18 -11.90 16.78
C ASP A 156 15.79 -11.50 15.43
N ILE A 157 15.27 -10.44 14.82
CA ILE A 157 15.93 -9.83 13.67
C ILE A 157 17.12 -9.05 14.22
N LYS A 158 18.32 -9.64 14.09
CA LYS A 158 19.61 -8.93 14.02
C LYS A 158 19.32 -7.59 13.42
N GLN A 159 19.37 -6.52 14.23
CA GLN A 159 18.96 -5.18 13.83
C GLN A 159 19.44 -4.95 12.40
N VAL A 160 18.54 -5.08 11.43
CA VAL A 160 18.90 -4.72 10.08
C VAL A 160 19.14 -3.24 10.23
N THR A 161 20.37 -2.85 9.96
CA THR A 161 20.89 -1.49 9.89
C THR A 161 20.10 -0.68 8.85
N LEU A 162 18.79 -0.55 9.03
CA LEU A 162 17.84 0.17 8.19
C LEU A 162 17.48 1.52 8.84
N THR A 163 17.80 1.72 10.13
CA THR A 163 17.35 2.90 10.89
C THR A 163 18.45 3.79 11.46
N GLN A 164 19.75 3.51 11.25
CA GLN A 164 20.81 4.37 11.78
C GLN A 164 21.95 4.64 10.80
N SER A 165 21.60 5.22 9.66
CA SER A 165 22.50 6.11 8.91
C SER A 165 21.71 6.98 7.93
N ALA A 166 20.53 7.48 8.33
CA ALA A 166 19.84 8.48 7.50
C ALA A 166 20.66 9.77 7.55
N SER A 167 21.33 10.09 6.46
CA SER A 167 22.00 11.37 6.31
C SER A 167 20.95 12.50 6.37
N ARG A 168 21.37 13.73 6.65
CA ARG A 168 20.46 14.90 6.61
C ARG A 168 19.72 14.99 5.28
N ASP A 169 20.38 14.62 4.19
CA ASP A 169 19.82 14.55 2.84
C ASP A 169 18.69 13.51 2.75
N ASP A 170 18.85 12.31 3.34
CA ASP A 170 17.81 11.26 3.31
C ASP A 170 16.54 11.69 4.06
N VAL A 171 16.69 12.45 5.14
CA VAL A 171 15.55 13.00 5.91
C VAL A 171 14.79 14.06 5.09
N LEU A 172 15.52 14.94 4.40
CA LEU A 172 14.92 15.97 3.54
C LEU A 172 14.18 15.35 2.36
N VAL A 173 14.82 14.40 1.66
CA VAL A 173 14.22 13.64 0.55
C VAL A 173 12.98 12.89 1.01
N SER A 174 12.96 12.32 2.23
CA SER A 174 11.77 11.67 2.78
C SER A 174 10.63 12.66 3.11
N ARG A 175 10.93 13.93 3.38
CA ARG A 175 9.91 14.94 3.67
C ARG A 175 9.30 15.48 2.38
N GLU A 176 10.13 15.75 1.38
CA GLU A 176 9.73 16.16 0.03
C GLU A 176 8.89 15.09 -0.65
N GLU A 177 9.30 13.81 -0.56
CA GLU A 177 8.50 12.67 -1.06
C GLU A 177 7.08 12.70 -0.50
N ARG A 178 6.93 12.93 0.80
CA ARG A 178 5.61 12.97 1.44
C ARG A 178 4.78 14.15 0.94
N ALA A 179 5.40 15.32 0.77
CA ALA A 179 4.73 16.51 0.26
C ALA A 179 4.23 16.27 -1.17
N PHE A 180 5.10 15.83 -2.08
CA PHE A 180 4.73 15.53 -3.46
C PHE A 180 3.69 14.43 -3.56
N ARG A 181 3.80 13.36 -2.77
CA ARG A 181 2.78 12.31 -2.75
C ARG A 181 1.40 12.86 -2.39
N MET A 182 1.32 13.72 -1.38
CA MET A 182 0.06 14.35 -0.98
C MET A 182 -0.46 15.29 -2.06
N TRP A 183 0.43 16.11 -2.62
CA TRP A 183 0.10 17.03 -3.70
C TRP A 183 -0.43 16.30 -4.94
N ILE A 184 0.30 15.31 -5.48
CA ILE A 184 -0.10 14.52 -6.66
C ILE A 184 -1.46 13.86 -6.43
N ASN A 185 -1.65 13.18 -5.29
CA ASN A 185 -2.92 12.52 -4.99
C ASN A 185 -4.09 13.51 -4.81
N SER A 186 -3.82 14.80 -4.57
CA SER A 186 -4.83 15.85 -4.50
C SER A 186 -5.20 16.45 -5.86
N LEU A 187 -4.37 16.30 -6.90
CA LEU A 187 -4.61 16.83 -8.26
C LEU A 187 -5.74 16.12 -9.03
N GLY A 188 -6.25 15.00 -8.48
CA GLY A 188 -7.28 14.20 -9.15
C GLY A 188 -6.76 13.51 -10.41
N VAL A 189 -5.51 13.04 -10.38
CA VAL A 189 -4.93 12.13 -11.39
C VAL A 189 -5.58 10.74 -11.28
N GLY A 190 -5.53 9.96 -12.37
CA GLY A 190 -6.14 8.62 -12.41
C GLY A 190 -5.37 7.57 -11.58
N SER A 191 -4.07 7.78 -11.38
CA SER A 191 -3.21 6.90 -10.60
C SER A 191 -3.12 7.34 -9.13
N TYR A 192 -3.10 6.38 -8.21
CA TYR A 192 -2.84 6.66 -6.79
C TYR A 192 -1.38 6.38 -6.45
N VAL A 193 -0.68 7.38 -5.90
CA VAL A 193 0.75 7.30 -5.56
C VAL A 193 0.92 6.87 -4.11
N ASN A 194 1.60 5.74 -3.90
CA ASN A 194 1.98 5.24 -2.58
C ASN A 194 3.42 5.60 -2.23
N ASN A 195 4.33 5.56 -3.22
CA ASN A 195 5.74 5.92 -3.08
C ASN A 195 6.18 6.65 -4.36
N VAL A 196 6.48 7.94 -4.24
CA VAL A 196 6.82 8.79 -5.41
C VAL A 196 8.00 8.23 -6.19
N PHE A 197 9.03 7.71 -5.51
CA PHE A 197 10.26 7.27 -6.18
C PHE A 197 10.10 5.99 -7.00
N GLU A 198 9.13 5.15 -6.65
CA GLU A 198 8.87 3.90 -7.37
C GLU A 198 7.74 4.05 -8.40
N ASP A 199 6.63 4.70 -8.02
CA ASP A 199 5.42 4.75 -8.84
C ASP A 199 5.60 5.60 -10.11
N VAL A 200 6.55 6.55 -10.11
CA VAL A 200 6.81 7.45 -11.26
C VAL A 200 7.79 6.88 -12.28
N ARG A 201 8.48 5.78 -11.98
CA ARG A 201 9.58 5.22 -12.81
C ARG A 201 9.14 4.76 -14.20
N ASN A 202 7.85 4.53 -14.40
CA ASN A 202 7.28 4.18 -15.70
C ASN A 202 6.84 5.40 -16.52
N GLY A 203 6.99 6.61 -15.97
CA GLY A 203 6.65 7.90 -16.58
C GLY A 203 5.15 8.21 -16.65
N TRP A 204 4.26 7.26 -16.34
CA TRP A 204 2.82 7.45 -16.51
C TRP A 204 2.24 8.51 -15.57
N VAL A 205 2.57 8.42 -14.28
CA VAL A 205 2.11 9.38 -13.26
C VAL A 205 2.56 10.79 -13.60
N LEU A 206 3.81 10.96 -14.04
CA LEU A 206 4.37 12.26 -14.44
C LEU A 206 3.62 12.85 -15.64
N LEU A 207 3.25 12.03 -16.63
CA LEU A 207 2.41 12.48 -17.74
C LEU A 207 1.02 12.89 -17.25
N GLU A 208 0.38 12.13 -16.37
CA GLU A 208 -0.92 12.52 -15.80
C GLU A 208 -0.84 13.85 -15.05
N VAL A 209 0.22 14.08 -14.28
CA VAL A 209 0.44 15.35 -13.57
C VAL A 209 0.68 16.49 -14.55
N LEU A 210 1.53 16.31 -15.57
CA LEU A 210 1.78 17.34 -16.60
C LEU A 210 0.52 17.73 -17.37
N ASP A 211 -0.36 16.78 -17.71
CA ASP A 211 -1.62 17.08 -18.39
C ASP A 211 -2.64 17.77 -17.47
N LYS A 212 -2.53 17.58 -16.15
CA LYS A 212 -3.35 18.34 -15.16
C LYS A 212 -2.88 19.77 -15.01
N VAL A 213 -1.57 19.96 -14.90
CA VAL A 213 -0.93 21.27 -14.68
C VAL A 213 -0.92 22.09 -15.97
N SER A 214 -0.70 21.45 -17.12
CA SER A 214 -0.71 22.07 -18.44
C SER A 214 -1.55 21.23 -19.41
N PRO A 215 -2.89 21.42 -19.43
CA PRO A 215 -3.80 20.65 -20.29
C PRO A 215 -3.40 20.68 -21.76
N GLY A 216 -3.30 19.49 -22.37
CA GLY A 216 -2.93 19.33 -23.78
C GLY A 216 -1.42 19.30 -24.05
N SER A 217 -0.59 19.39 -23.00
CA SER A 217 0.86 19.19 -23.12
C SER A 217 1.23 17.74 -23.46
N VAL A 218 0.40 16.78 -23.08
CA VAL A 218 0.68 15.34 -23.25
C VAL A 218 0.05 14.79 -24.52
N ASN A 219 0.90 14.23 -25.39
CA ASN A 219 0.45 13.39 -26.49
C ASN A 219 0.23 11.94 -26.01
N TRP A 220 -1.01 11.64 -25.61
CA TRP A 220 -1.42 10.32 -25.15
C TRP A 220 -1.31 9.19 -26.19
N LYS A 221 -1.15 9.50 -27.48
CA LYS A 221 -0.96 8.47 -28.53
C LYS A 221 0.45 7.87 -28.50
N LEU A 222 1.42 8.61 -27.96
CA LEU A 222 2.81 8.15 -27.81
C LEU A 222 3.06 7.55 -26.42
N ALA A 223 2.15 7.79 -25.47
CA ALA A 223 2.24 7.29 -24.11
C ALA A 223 1.75 5.84 -24.00
N SER A 224 2.48 5.02 -23.25
CA SER A 224 2.14 3.65 -22.94
C SER A 224 1.53 3.53 -21.55
N LYS A 225 0.28 3.08 -21.46
CA LYS A 225 -0.44 2.89 -20.19
C LYS A 225 0.07 1.64 -19.43
N PRO A 226 0.28 1.71 -18.10
CA PRO A 226 0.57 0.55 -17.27
C PRO A 226 -0.52 -0.54 -17.31
N PRO A 227 -0.18 -1.83 -17.14
CA PRO A 227 1.13 -2.37 -16.79
C PRO A 227 2.10 -2.48 -17.99
N ILE A 228 3.28 -1.86 -17.87
CA ILE A 228 4.29 -1.83 -18.95
C ILE A 228 5.31 -2.96 -18.76
N LYS A 229 5.25 -3.98 -19.62
CA LYS A 229 6.20 -5.11 -19.61
C LYS A 229 7.52 -4.80 -20.31
N LEU A 230 7.48 -3.99 -21.37
CA LEU A 230 8.64 -3.72 -22.22
C LEU A 230 9.43 -2.50 -21.71
N PRO A 231 10.72 -2.62 -21.35
CA PRO A 231 11.50 -1.52 -20.75
C PRO A 231 11.55 -0.24 -21.61
N PHE A 232 11.66 -0.38 -22.93
CA PHE A 232 11.74 0.79 -23.83
C PHE A 232 10.48 1.65 -23.80
N ARG A 233 9.30 1.07 -23.53
CA ARG A 233 8.03 1.81 -23.39
C ARG A 233 8.01 2.71 -22.15
N LYS A 234 8.66 2.27 -21.06
CA LYS A 234 8.87 3.12 -19.87
C LYS A 234 9.76 4.31 -20.22
N LEU A 235 10.82 4.05 -20.99
CA LEU A 235 11.74 5.08 -21.45
C LEU A 235 11.07 6.08 -22.41
N GLU A 236 10.20 5.62 -23.32
CA GLU A 236 9.39 6.48 -24.19
C GLU A 236 8.53 7.47 -23.39
N ASN A 237 7.81 6.98 -22.38
CA ASN A 237 7.03 7.84 -21.48
C ASN A 237 7.92 8.87 -20.77
N CYS A 238 9.04 8.43 -20.16
CA CYS A 238 9.93 9.32 -19.42
C CYS A 238 10.62 10.35 -20.33
N ASN A 239 10.95 9.99 -21.57
CA ASN A 239 11.49 10.93 -22.55
C ASN A 239 10.45 11.98 -22.94
N GLN A 240 9.18 11.60 -23.04
CA GLN A 240 8.11 12.55 -23.28
C GLN A 240 7.94 13.54 -22.12
N VAL A 241 8.03 13.07 -20.87
CA VAL A 241 8.03 13.94 -19.67
C VAL A 241 9.14 15.00 -19.76
N VAL A 242 10.38 14.57 -19.97
CA VAL A 242 11.54 15.49 -20.08
C VAL A 242 11.39 16.47 -21.25
N LYS A 243 10.81 16.01 -22.37
CA LYS A 243 10.54 16.88 -23.52
C LYS A 243 9.55 17.99 -23.16
N ILE A 244 8.44 17.64 -22.52
CA ILE A 244 7.42 18.60 -22.08
C ILE A 244 8.01 19.57 -21.06
N GLY A 245 8.75 19.08 -20.06
CA GLY A 245 9.39 19.96 -19.06
C GLY A 245 10.35 20.98 -19.68
N LYS A 246 11.10 20.60 -20.72
CA LYS A 246 11.94 21.54 -21.49
C LYS A 246 11.12 22.57 -22.27
N GLU A 247 9.97 22.18 -22.83
CA GLU A 247 9.05 23.10 -23.51
C GLU A 247 8.45 24.11 -22.52
N LEU A 248 8.13 23.67 -21.30
CA LEU A 248 7.67 24.48 -20.17
C LEU A 248 8.79 25.27 -19.45
N LYS A 249 10.02 25.25 -19.98
CA LYS A 249 11.19 25.99 -19.49
C LYS A 249 11.68 25.58 -18.10
N PHE A 250 11.43 24.34 -17.68
CA PHE A 250 12.02 23.80 -16.45
C PHE A 250 13.55 23.68 -16.58
N SER A 251 14.26 23.88 -15.48
CA SER A 251 15.71 23.82 -15.44
C SER A 251 16.21 22.37 -15.36
N LEU A 252 15.95 21.59 -16.43
CA LEU A 252 16.26 20.15 -16.51
C LEU A 252 17.69 19.88 -17.01
N VAL A 253 18.68 20.54 -16.41
CA VAL A 253 20.08 20.39 -16.82
C VAL A 253 20.54 18.97 -16.53
N ASN A 254 20.94 18.24 -17.57
CA ASN A 254 21.41 16.84 -17.52
C ASN A 254 20.36 15.79 -17.09
N LEU A 255 19.06 16.10 -17.13
CA LEU A 255 18.01 15.10 -16.92
C LEU A 255 17.66 14.38 -18.24
N ALA A 256 17.74 13.05 -18.24
CA ALA A 256 17.25 12.19 -19.31
C ALA A 256 16.13 11.26 -18.81
N GLY A 257 15.31 10.75 -19.72
CA GLY A 257 14.22 9.83 -19.35
C GLY A 257 14.74 8.56 -18.65
N ASN A 258 15.99 8.15 -18.92
CA ASN A 258 16.61 7.01 -18.27
C ASN A 258 16.87 7.24 -16.77
N ASP A 259 17.12 8.49 -16.34
CA ASP A 259 17.33 8.81 -14.92
C ASP A 259 16.05 8.60 -14.10
N ILE A 260 14.89 8.89 -14.70
CA ILE A 260 13.57 8.64 -14.11
C ILE A 260 13.31 7.14 -14.02
N VAL A 261 13.60 6.38 -15.09
CA VAL A 261 13.46 4.91 -15.10
C VAL A 261 14.35 4.26 -14.03
N GLN A 262 15.56 4.78 -13.84
CA GLN A 262 16.50 4.31 -12.83
C GLN A 262 16.09 4.68 -11.39
N GLY A 263 15.15 5.62 -11.20
CA GLY A 263 14.67 6.01 -9.87
C GLY A 263 15.61 6.98 -9.15
N ASN A 264 16.29 7.88 -9.87
CA ASN A 264 17.19 8.86 -9.26
C ASN A 264 16.40 9.88 -8.41
N LYS A 265 16.38 9.67 -7.08
CA LYS A 265 15.57 10.43 -6.13
C LYS A 265 15.77 11.94 -6.20
N LYS A 266 17.03 12.41 -6.31
CA LYS A 266 17.36 13.85 -6.36
C LYS A 266 16.78 14.51 -7.61
N LEU A 267 16.86 13.82 -8.74
CA LEU A 267 16.35 14.32 -10.02
C LEU A 267 14.82 14.28 -10.08
N ILE A 268 14.20 13.24 -9.52
CA ILE A 268 12.75 13.13 -9.41
C ILE A 268 12.17 14.25 -8.54
N VAL A 269 12.80 14.54 -7.38
CA VAL A 269 12.43 15.67 -6.52
C VAL A 269 12.50 16.98 -7.29
N GLY A 270 13.62 17.26 -7.97
CA GLY A 270 13.78 18.50 -8.73
C GLY A 270 12.79 18.66 -9.88
N GLU A 271 12.42 17.57 -10.56
CA GLU A 271 11.35 17.61 -11.57
C GLU A 271 10.01 18.02 -10.95
N PHE A 272 9.65 17.44 -9.79
CA PHE A 272 8.41 17.79 -9.12
C PHE A 272 8.39 19.20 -8.55
N ASP A 273 9.50 19.69 -7.99
CA ASP A 273 9.63 21.09 -7.56
C ASP A 273 9.31 22.05 -8.72
N HIS A 274 9.82 21.77 -9.92
CA HIS A 274 9.55 22.59 -11.09
C HIS A 274 8.08 22.54 -11.55
N ILE A 275 7.47 21.35 -11.56
CA ILE A 275 6.06 21.19 -11.93
C ILE A 275 5.16 21.90 -10.91
N GLU A 276 5.44 21.76 -9.61
CA GLU A 276 4.65 22.41 -8.54
C GLU A 276 4.73 23.93 -8.64
N LEU A 277 5.95 24.49 -8.75
CA LEU A 277 6.15 25.93 -8.94
C LEU A 277 5.43 26.47 -10.19
N TYR A 278 5.41 25.72 -11.29
CA TYR A 278 4.69 26.11 -12.49
C TYR A 278 3.18 26.08 -12.29
N SER A 279 2.65 25.13 -11.51
CA SER A 279 1.21 25.03 -11.24
C SER A 279 0.64 26.19 -10.41
N GLU A 280 1.51 26.91 -9.69
CA GLU A 280 1.14 28.09 -8.90
C GLU A 280 1.15 29.40 -9.71
N CYS A 281 1.66 29.39 -10.94
CA CYS A 281 1.78 30.55 -11.83
C CYS A 281 0.59 30.68 -12.78
#